data_AF-A0AAX3X5L0-F1
#
_entry.id   AF-A0AAX3X5L0-F1
#
_cell.length_a   1.000
_cell.length_b   1.000
_cell.length_c   1.000
_cell.angle_alpha   90.00
_cell.angle_beta   90.00
_cell.angle_gamma   90.00
#
_symmetry.space_group_name_H-M   'P 1'
#
loop_
_entity.id
_entity.type
_entity.pdbx_description
1 polymer ?
#
loop_
_entity_poly.entity_id
_entity_poly.type
_entity_poly.pdbx_seq_one_letter_code
_entity_poly.pdbx_strand_id
1 'polypeptide(L)'
;MIRSIWIERVILLLFGVILFFFVLSLAISITINSDWLYYIFIKLEYLDKKVFLTSNELWHEYKTILYYLNFPWIETLHTKLPLSVSAIHHFEDVKKLFEFNYIVLLITSIMIGIMWRRIFTKTEWWNLLNLFKVSNIIILMLVCIVCLDFSNAFIVFHQLLFNNRDWIFNPANTPIIKALPELFFETCFIEIVVIFELVMYTFNWFLKNRLRRE
;
A
#
# COMPACT_ATOMS: atom_id res chain seq x y z
N MET A 1 -23.88 -2.44 34.61
CA MET A 1 -22.41 -2.62 34.63
C MET A 1 -21.93 -3.45 33.44
N ILE A 2 -22.37 -4.71 33.27
CA ILE A 2 -21.93 -5.62 32.18
C ILE A 2 -22.18 -5.05 30.77
N ARG A 3 -23.34 -4.44 30.51
CA ARG A 3 -23.67 -3.84 29.20
C ARG A 3 -22.73 -2.70 28.79
N SER A 4 -22.14 -1.99 29.76
CA SER A 4 -21.21 -0.88 29.50
C SER A 4 -19.85 -1.39 29.02
N ILE A 5 -19.36 -2.49 29.63
CA ILE A 5 -18.06 -3.09 29.31
C ILE A 5 -18.07 -3.69 27.90
N TRP A 6 -19.17 -4.36 27.51
CA TRP A 6 -19.32 -4.90 26.15
C TRP A 6 -19.25 -3.83 25.07
N ILE A 7 -19.93 -2.70 25.29
CA ILE A 7 -19.93 -1.56 24.35
C ILE A 7 -18.52 -1.00 24.18
N GLU A 8 -17.75 -0.89 25.27
CA GLU A 8 -16.38 -0.38 25.24
C GLU A 8 -15.44 -1.29 24.47
N ARG A 9 -15.55 -2.61 24.68
CA ARG A 9 -14.76 -3.60 23.92
C ARG A 9 -15.06 -3.56 22.42
N VAL A 10 -16.34 -3.45 22.05
CA VAL A 10 -16.73 -3.33 20.64
C VAL A 10 -16.15 -2.04 20.04
N ILE A 11 -16.19 -0.92 20.75
CA ILE A 11 -15.61 0.35 20.29
C ILE A 11 -14.09 0.24 20.11
N LEU A 12 -13.38 -0.43 21.02
CA LEU A 12 -11.94 -0.66 20.91
C LEU A 12 -11.59 -1.56 19.72
N LEU A 13 -12.36 -2.63 19.49
CA LEU A 13 -12.18 -3.51 18.34
C LEU A 13 -12.41 -2.76 17.02
N LEU A 14 -13.51 -2.00 16.93
CA LEU A 14 -13.80 -1.16 15.77
C LEU A 14 -12.68 -0.15 15.53
N PHE A 15 -12.19 0.50 16.58
CA PHE A 15 -11.05 1.41 16.46
C PHE A 15 -9.79 0.69 15.95
N GLY A 16 -9.50 -0.51 16.45
CA GLY A 16 -8.36 -1.30 15.99
C GLY A 16 -8.44 -1.66 14.50
N VAL A 17 -9.63 -2.04 14.03
CA VAL A 17 -9.87 -2.33 12.60
C VAL A 17 -9.73 -1.08 11.74
N ILE A 18 -10.30 0.04 12.17
CA ILE A 18 -10.18 1.32 11.44
C ILE A 18 -8.72 1.78 11.41
N LEU A 19 -8.00 1.65 12.53
CA LEU A 19 -6.58 1.98 12.60
C LEU A 19 -5.76 1.10 11.65
N PHE A 20 -6.05 -0.20 11.59
CA PHE A 20 -5.39 -1.10 10.66
C PHE A 20 -5.53 -0.62 9.21
N PHE A 21 -6.75 -0.34 8.76
CA PHE A 21 -6.98 0.15 7.40
C PHE A 21 -6.38 1.53 7.15
N PHE A 22 -6.42 2.43 8.14
CA PHE A 22 -5.75 3.72 8.04
C PHE A 22 -4.24 3.57 7.83
N VAL A 23 -3.56 2.77 8.66
CA VAL A 23 -2.11 2.58 8.58
C VAL A 23 -1.73 1.85 7.30
N LEU A 24 -2.51 0.84 6.88
CA LEU A 24 -2.29 0.16 5.60
C LEU A 24 -2.41 1.12 4.42
N SER A 25 -3.50 1.89 4.35
CA SER A 25 -3.69 2.85 3.26
C SER A 25 -2.67 3.98 3.28
N LEU A 26 -2.22 4.41 4.46
CA LEU A 26 -1.14 5.39 4.61
C LEU A 26 0.19 4.83 4.06
N ALA A 27 0.54 3.59 4.41
CA ALA A 27 1.76 2.93 3.93
C ALA A 27 1.75 2.77 2.40
N ILE A 28 0.62 2.35 1.84
CA ILE A 28 0.42 2.27 0.38
C ILE A 28 0.55 3.66 -0.26
N SER A 29 -0.09 4.69 0.30
CA SER A 29 -0.01 6.06 -0.23
C SER A 29 1.41 6.63 -0.20
N ILE A 30 2.17 6.38 0.87
CA ILE A 30 3.58 6.79 0.93
C ILE A 30 4.38 6.08 -0.17
N THR A 31 4.24 4.76 -0.29
CA THR A 31 4.94 3.93 -1.29
C THR A 31 4.62 4.34 -2.72
N ILE A 32 3.34 4.63 -3.03
CA ILE A 32 2.91 5.15 -4.34
C ILE A 32 3.68 6.42 -4.72
N ASN A 33 3.95 7.28 -3.74
CA ASN A 33 4.62 8.56 -3.93
C ASN A 33 6.13 8.50 -3.68
N SER A 34 6.70 7.31 -3.48
CA SER A 34 8.15 7.06 -3.34
C SER A 34 8.84 6.99 -4.71
N ASP A 35 8.72 8.03 -5.55
CA ASP A 35 9.33 8.04 -6.89
C ASP A 35 10.87 8.00 -6.86
N TRP A 36 11.46 8.39 -5.73
CA TRP A 36 12.88 8.21 -5.43
C TRP A 36 13.30 6.73 -5.44
N LEU A 37 12.43 5.81 -4.99
CA LEU A 37 12.72 4.37 -5.00
C LEU A 37 12.85 3.87 -6.44
N TYR A 38 11.96 4.32 -7.32
CA TYR A 38 12.04 4.00 -8.73
C TYR A 38 13.34 4.52 -9.36
N TYR A 39 13.77 5.74 -9.03
CA TYR A 39 15.03 6.29 -9.53
C TYR A 39 16.24 5.43 -9.15
N ILE A 40 16.25 4.87 -7.94
CA ILE A 40 17.28 3.90 -7.51
C ILE A 40 17.24 2.67 -8.42
N PHE A 41 16.05 2.12 -8.69
CA PHE A 41 15.87 0.96 -9.56
C PHE A 41 16.31 1.18 -11.00
N ILE A 42 16.11 2.39 -11.56
CA ILE A 42 16.64 2.73 -12.88
C ILE A 42 18.15 2.47 -12.95
N LYS A 43 18.89 2.80 -11.88
CA LYS A 43 20.34 2.64 -11.81
C LYS A 43 20.76 1.21 -11.45
N LEU A 44 20.11 0.58 -10.48
CA LEU A 44 20.45 -0.76 -10.01
C LEU A 44 20.21 -1.83 -11.10
N GLU A 45 19.08 -1.73 -11.79
CA GLU A 45 18.63 -2.73 -12.77
C GLU A 45 18.91 -2.34 -14.22
N TYR A 46 19.62 -1.22 -14.42
CA TYR A 46 19.91 -0.64 -15.74
C TYR A 46 18.66 -0.55 -16.65
N LEU A 47 17.54 -0.12 -16.06
CA LEU A 47 16.22 -0.15 -16.72
C LEU A 47 16.20 0.76 -17.94
N ASP A 48 16.89 1.89 -17.86
CA ASP A 48 17.07 2.86 -18.93
C ASP A 48 17.65 2.21 -20.21
N LYS A 49 18.64 1.32 -20.06
CA LYS A 49 19.21 0.54 -21.17
C LYS A 49 18.22 -0.47 -21.75
N LYS A 50 17.32 -1.05 -20.94
CA LYS A 50 16.34 -2.06 -21.38
C LYS A 50 15.26 -1.47 -22.29
N VAL A 51 15.04 -0.16 -22.22
CA VAL A 51 14.01 0.57 -22.98
C VAL A 51 14.58 1.70 -23.86
N PHE A 52 15.89 1.81 -23.98
CA PHE A 52 16.60 2.79 -24.82
C PHE A 52 16.24 4.25 -24.52
N LEU A 53 16.07 4.59 -23.24
CA LEU A 53 15.87 5.96 -22.76
C LEU A 53 17.05 6.40 -21.88
N THR A 54 17.21 7.71 -21.68
CA THR A 54 18.10 8.18 -20.60
C THR A 54 17.44 7.97 -19.24
N SER A 55 18.23 7.87 -18.16
CA SER A 55 17.68 7.67 -16.81
C SER A 55 16.69 8.79 -16.39
N ASN A 56 16.95 10.03 -16.82
CA ASN A 56 16.07 11.16 -16.51
C ASN A 56 14.76 11.10 -17.31
N GLU A 57 14.81 10.67 -18.57
CA GLU A 57 13.61 10.45 -19.36
C GLU A 57 12.78 9.32 -18.77
N LEU A 58 13.39 8.20 -18.41
CA LEU A 58 12.66 7.07 -17.82
C LEU A 58 12.02 7.45 -16.48
N TRP A 59 12.73 8.19 -15.63
CA TRP A 59 12.16 8.71 -14.39
C TRP A 59 10.99 9.67 -14.64
N HIS A 60 11.07 10.51 -15.68
CA HIS A 60 9.96 11.37 -16.08
C HIS A 60 8.75 10.56 -16.58
N GLU A 61 8.96 9.53 -17.43
CA GLU A 61 7.90 8.63 -17.89
C GLU A 61 7.19 7.93 -16.73
N TYR A 62 7.95 7.46 -15.74
CA TYR A 62 7.39 6.87 -14.54
C TYR A 62 6.54 7.87 -13.74
N LYS A 63 7.01 9.11 -13.58
CA LYS A 63 6.20 10.16 -12.95
C LYS A 63 4.93 10.46 -13.73
N THR A 64 4.96 10.44 -15.06
CA THR A 64 3.75 10.61 -15.88
C THR A 64 2.72 9.52 -15.60
N ILE A 65 3.15 8.27 -15.44
CA ILE A 65 2.28 7.17 -15.01
C ILE A 65 1.72 7.44 -13.61
N LEU A 66 2.58 7.83 -12.65
CA LEU A 66 2.11 8.18 -11.30
C LEU A 66 1.12 9.35 -11.30
N TYR A 67 1.33 10.38 -12.12
CA TYR A 67 0.37 11.49 -12.26
C TYR A 67 -0.98 10.97 -12.73
N TYR A 68 -1.01 10.16 -13.79
CA TYR A 68 -2.24 9.54 -14.29
C TYR A 68 -2.94 8.71 -13.20
N LEU A 69 -2.21 7.88 -12.45
CA LEU A 69 -2.77 7.00 -11.42
C LEU A 69 -3.25 7.76 -10.18
N ASN A 70 -2.59 8.85 -9.79
CA ASN A 70 -2.93 9.60 -8.57
C ASN A 70 -4.08 10.59 -8.76
N PHE A 71 -4.28 11.10 -9.97
CA PHE A 71 -5.20 12.22 -10.19
C PHE A 71 -6.42 11.81 -11.05
N PRO A 72 -7.64 11.83 -10.48
CA PRO A 72 -8.83 11.35 -11.17
C PRO A 72 -9.19 12.18 -12.42
N TRP A 73 -8.81 13.46 -12.46
CA TRP A 73 -9.04 14.34 -13.62
C TRP A 73 -8.09 14.11 -14.80
N ILE A 74 -7.09 13.24 -14.68
CA ILE A 74 -6.23 12.84 -15.81
C ILE A 74 -6.81 11.58 -16.43
N GLU A 75 -7.60 11.72 -17.48
CA GLU A 75 -8.36 10.61 -18.07
C GLU A 75 -7.53 9.69 -18.97
N THR A 76 -6.49 10.22 -19.61
CA THR A 76 -5.70 9.48 -20.59
C THR A 76 -4.24 9.35 -20.16
N LEU A 77 -3.72 8.13 -20.27
CA LEU A 77 -2.30 7.84 -20.07
C LEU A 77 -1.53 8.04 -21.37
N HIS A 78 -0.61 8.99 -21.38
CA HIS A 78 0.28 9.25 -22.51
C HIS A 78 1.74 9.10 -22.08
N THR A 79 2.44 8.13 -22.64
CA THR A 79 3.87 7.86 -22.40
C THR A 79 4.63 7.84 -23.72
N LYS A 80 5.93 8.13 -23.70
CA LYS A 80 6.84 7.91 -24.83
C LYS A 80 7.01 6.42 -25.14
N LEU A 81 6.93 5.57 -24.11
CA LEU A 81 6.97 4.12 -24.29
C LEU A 81 5.64 3.64 -24.87
N PRO A 82 5.63 2.79 -25.92
CA PRO A 82 4.40 2.32 -26.51
C PRO A 82 3.64 1.43 -25.52
N LEU A 83 2.34 1.68 -25.42
CA LEU A 83 1.40 0.91 -24.62
C LEU A 83 0.46 0.16 -25.56
N SER A 84 0.24 -1.12 -25.29
CA SER A 84 -0.84 -1.87 -25.93
C SER A 84 -2.19 -1.45 -25.34
N VAL A 85 -3.29 -1.71 -26.06
CA VAL A 85 -4.65 -1.47 -25.56
C VAL A 85 -4.89 -2.17 -24.22
N SER A 86 -4.42 -3.41 -24.11
CA SER A 86 -4.49 -4.21 -22.89
C SER A 86 -3.73 -3.55 -21.73
N ALA A 87 -2.54 -2.98 -21.98
CA ALA A 87 -1.81 -2.22 -20.96
C ALA A 87 -2.54 -0.98 -20.48
N ILE A 88 -3.18 -0.24 -21.39
CA ILE A 88 -3.98 0.94 -21.04
C ILE A 88 -5.15 0.52 -20.13
N HIS A 89 -5.90 -0.52 -20.50
CA HIS A 89 -6.99 -1.04 -19.66
C HIS A 89 -6.48 -1.51 -18.28
N HIS A 90 -5.33 -2.16 -18.22
CA HIS A 90 -4.76 -2.57 -16.95
C HIS A 90 -4.40 -1.36 -16.07
N PHE A 91 -3.78 -0.31 -16.63
CA PHE A 91 -3.50 0.92 -15.88
C PHE A 91 -4.78 1.64 -15.42
N GLU A 92 -5.86 1.60 -16.19
CA GLU A 92 -7.18 2.10 -15.77
C GLU A 92 -7.74 1.33 -14.56
N ASP A 93 -7.59 -0.01 -14.55
CA ASP A 93 -8.01 -0.81 -13.39
C ASP A 93 -7.14 -0.52 -12.16
N VAL A 94 -5.82 -0.37 -12.34
CA VAL A 94 -4.90 0.03 -11.26
C VAL A 94 -5.24 1.42 -10.72
N LYS A 95 -5.63 2.36 -11.59
CA LYS A 95 -6.08 3.70 -11.17
C LYS A 95 -7.26 3.64 -10.21
N LYS A 96 -8.26 2.79 -10.47
CA LYS A 96 -9.40 2.60 -9.57
C LYS A 96 -8.96 2.10 -8.19
N LEU A 97 -7.92 1.27 -8.11
CA LEU A 97 -7.35 0.80 -6.84
C LEU A 97 -6.63 1.94 -6.08
N PHE A 98 -5.95 2.84 -6.79
CA PHE A 98 -5.32 4.03 -6.18
C PHE A 98 -6.38 4.95 -5.59
N GLU A 99 -7.41 5.26 -6.36
CA GLU A 99 -8.55 6.07 -5.92
C GLU A 99 -9.25 5.46 -4.71
N PHE A 100 -9.51 4.14 -4.76
CA PHE A 100 -10.08 3.40 -3.63
C PHE A 100 -9.20 3.51 -2.37
N ASN A 101 -7.88 3.35 -2.51
CA ASN A 101 -6.95 3.49 -1.40
C ASN A 101 -7.02 4.89 -0.76
N TYR A 102 -7.07 5.95 -1.56
CA TYR A 102 -7.21 7.31 -1.05
C TYR A 102 -8.55 7.57 -0.37
N ILE A 103 -9.64 6.99 -0.86
CA ILE A 103 -10.96 7.05 -0.21
C ILE A 103 -10.91 6.35 1.15
N VAL A 104 -10.32 5.16 1.23
CA VAL A 104 -10.15 4.42 2.49
C VAL A 104 -9.30 5.23 3.47
N LEU A 105 -8.18 5.81 3.01
CA LEU A 105 -7.33 6.67 3.84
C LEU A 105 -8.12 7.86 4.41
N LEU A 106 -8.88 8.56 3.58
CA LEU A 106 -9.67 9.72 4.00
C LEU A 106 -10.75 9.35 5.02
N ILE A 107 -11.55 8.33 4.73
CA ILE A 107 -12.66 7.90 5.61
C ILE A 107 -12.11 7.43 6.96
N THR A 108 -11.09 6.57 6.95
CA THR A 108 -10.51 6.04 8.18
C THR A 108 -9.82 7.13 9.01
N SER A 109 -9.19 8.13 8.37
CA SER A 109 -8.63 9.32 9.05
C SER A 109 -9.71 10.09 9.82
N ILE A 110 -10.85 10.37 9.18
CA ILE A 110 -11.98 11.08 9.79
C ILE A 110 -12.53 10.27 10.97
N MET A 111 -12.72 8.97 10.80
CA MET A 111 -13.23 8.08 11.84
C MET A 111 -12.29 8.01 13.05
N ILE A 112 -10.98 7.92 12.84
CA ILE A 112 -9.97 7.99 13.92
C ILE A 112 -10.09 9.32 14.66
N GLY A 113 -10.19 10.44 13.94
CA GLY A 113 -10.35 11.76 14.55
C GLY A 113 -11.60 11.88 15.44
N ILE A 114 -12.73 11.35 14.99
CA ILE A 114 -13.99 11.32 15.75
C ILE A 114 -13.86 10.42 16.99
N MET A 115 -13.26 9.24 16.83
CA MET A 115 -13.12 8.27 17.92
C MET A 115 -12.01 8.63 18.90
N TRP A 116 -11.07 9.50 18.52
CA TRP A 116 -9.85 9.81 19.27
C TRP A 116 -10.16 10.17 20.72
N ARG A 117 -10.98 11.20 20.97
CA ARG A 117 -11.32 11.64 22.34
C ARG A 117 -11.96 10.53 23.17
N ARG A 118 -12.82 9.71 22.55
CA ARG A 118 -13.55 8.62 23.22
C ARG A 118 -12.65 7.46 23.60
N ILE A 119 -11.64 7.18 22.79
CA ILE A 119 -10.66 6.10 22.99
C ILE A 119 -9.61 6.56 24.02
N PHE A 120 -9.19 7.82 23.96
CA PHE A 120 -8.14 8.37 24.84
C PHE A 120 -8.52 8.58 26.30
N THR A 121 -9.78 8.33 26.65
CA THR A 121 -10.33 8.41 28.00
C THR A 121 -10.61 7.02 28.60
N LYS A 122 -10.18 5.95 27.94
CA LYS A 122 -10.46 4.55 28.35
C LYS A 122 -9.28 3.93 29.10
N THR A 123 -9.61 2.99 29.97
CA THR A 123 -8.66 2.24 30.82
C THR A 123 -8.29 0.86 30.27
N GLU A 124 -9.00 0.35 29.24
CA GLU A 124 -8.80 -1.00 28.68
C GLU A 124 -7.84 -1.09 27.47
N TRP A 125 -6.83 -0.21 27.38
CA TRP A 125 -5.86 -0.24 26.26
C TRP A 125 -5.12 -1.56 26.08
N TRP A 126 -5.03 -2.38 27.14
CA TRP A 126 -4.44 -3.72 27.10
C TRP A 126 -5.10 -4.65 26.07
N ASN A 127 -6.42 -4.54 25.86
CA ASN A 127 -7.12 -5.33 24.85
C ASN A 127 -6.67 -4.96 23.43
N LEU A 128 -6.48 -3.67 23.17
CA LEU A 128 -6.01 -3.16 21.89
C LEU A 128 -4.54 -3.56 21.63
N LEU A 129 -3.69 -3.49 22.66
CA LEU A 129 -2.30 -3.96 22.58
C LEU A 129 -2.20 -5.46 22.26
N ASN A 130 -3.06 -6.30 22.86
CA ASN A 130 -3.05 -7.74 22.60
C ASN A 130 -3.54 -8.07 21.18
N LEU A 131 -4.57 -7.37 20.69
CA LEU A 131 -5.03 -7.49 19.30
C LEU A 131 -3.88 -7.22 18.33
N PHE A 132 -3.15 -6.12 18.54
CA PHE A 132 -2.05 -5.74 17.65
C PHE A 132 -0.85 -6.67 17.72
N LYS A 133 -0.54 -7.27 18.88
CA LYS A 133 0.51 -8.30 18.97
C LYS A 133 0.18 -9.51 18.11
N VAL A 134 -1.05 -10.02 18.20
CA VAL A 134 -1.48 -11.19 17.43
C VAL A 134 -1.51 -10.88 15.94
N SER A 135 -2.08 -9.72 15.55
CA SER A 135 -2.13 -9.33 14.14
C SER A 135 -0.74 -9.13 13.54
N ASN A 136 0.20 -8.56 14.30
CA ASN A 136 1.58 -8.36 13.86
C ASN A 136 2.28 -9.70 13.54
N ILE A 137 2.18 -10.70 14.43
CA ILE A 137 2.76 -12.02 14.18
C ILE A 137 2.16 -12.64 12.90
N ILE A 138 0.85 -12.51 12.68
CA ILE A 138 0.18 -13.01 11.48
C ILE A 138 0.68 -12.29 10.22
N ILE A 139 0.80 -10.96 10.26
CA ILE A 139 1.27 -10.15 9.14
C ILE A 139 2.72 -10.53 8.79
N LEU A 140 3.61 -10.61 9.78
CA LEU A 140 5.01 -11.00 9.54
C LEU A 140 5.12 -12.40 8.93
N MET A 141 4.32 -13.37 9.40
CA MET A 141 4.28 -14.70 8.78
C MET A 141 3.80 -14.63 7.33
N LEU A 142 2.74 -13.87 7.04
CA LEU A 142 2.23 -13.71 5.68
C LEU A 142 3.26 -13.05 4.76
N VAL A 143 3.95 -12.02 5.24
CA VAL A 143 5.02 -11.34 4.49
C VAL A 143 6.15 -12.30 4.17
N CYS A 144 6.59 -13.11 5.13
CA CYS A 144 7.60 -14.13 4.88
C CYS A 144 7.16 -15.12 3.78
N ILE A 145 5.89 -15.56 3.80
CA ILE A 145 5.36 -16.47 2.78
C ILE A 145 5.34 -15.80 1.39
N VAL A 146 4.91 -14.54 1.32
CA VAL A 146 4.88 -13.77 0.06
C VAL A 146 6.29 -13.57 -0.50
N CYS A 147 7.27 -13.23 0.34
CA CYS A 147 8.65 -13.03 -0.10
C CYS A 147 9.38 -14.32 -0.49
N LEU A 148 8.96 -15.50 -0.02
CA LEU A 148 9.56 -16.77 -0.43
C LEU A 148 9.31 -17.09 -1.91
N ASP A 149 8.18 -16.65 -2.45
CA ASP A 149 7.78 -16.86 -3.84
C ASP A 149 6.97 -15.67 -4.34
N PHE A 150 7.66 -14.53 -4.46
CA PHE A 150 7.03 -13.28 -4.85
C PHE A 150 6.41 -13.37 -6.24
N SER A 151 7.01 -14.11 -7.17
CA SER A 151 6.48 -14.30 -8.53
C SER A 151 5.08 -14.94 -8.51
N ASN A 152 4.90 -16.03 -7.76
CA ASN A 152 3.57 -16.64 -7.65
C ASN A 152 2.61 -15.76 -6.85
N ALA A 153 3.08 -15.09 -5.79
CA ALA A 153 2.26 -14.15 -5.03
C ALA A 153 1.77 -12.99 -5.91
N PHE A 154 2.62 -12.48 -6.81
CA PHE A 154 2.30 -11.42 -7.76
C PHE A 154 1.22 -11.89 -8.76
N ILE A 155 1.30 -13.12 -9.26
CA ILE A 155 0.27 -13.70 -10.13
C ILE A 155 -1.06 -13.85 -9.39
N VAL A 156 -1.05 -14.40 -8.17
CA VAL A 156 -2.26 -14.57 -7.35
C VAL A 156 -2.89 -13.22 -7.02
N PHE A 157 -2.08 -12.22 -6.69
CA PHE A 157 -2.54 -10.85 -6.47
C PHE A 157 -3.31 -10.31 -7.68
N HIS A 158 -2.79 -10.48 -8.89
CA HIS A 158 -3.48 -10.04 -10.10
C HIS A 158 -4.78 -10.81 -10.35
N GLN A 159 -4.80 -12.11 -10.11
CA GLN A 159 -6.01 -12.93 -10.26
C GLN A 159 -7.11 -12.56 -9.25
N LEU A 160 -6.73 -12.13 -8.04
CA LEU A 160 -7.68 -11.71 -7.01
C LEU A 160 -8.28 -10.32 -7.29
N LEU A 161 -7.48 -9.40 -7.85
CA LEU A 161 -7.91 -8.01 -8.05
C LEU A 161 -8.47 -7.71 -9.44
N PHE A 162 -8.06 -8.47 -10.46
CA PHE A 162 -8.46 -8.25 -11.84
C PHE A 162 -9.20 -9.46 -12.40
N ASN A 163 -10.43 -9.25 -12.87
CA ASN A 163 -11.25 -10.30 -13.49
C ASN A 163 -11.01 -10.42 -15.01
N ASN A 164 -9.85 -9.96 -15.48
CA ASN A 164 -9.43 -9.99 -16.88
C ASN A 164 -7.97 -10.48 -16.97
N ARG A 165 -7.43 -10.55 -18.19
CA ARG A 165 -6.03 -10.93 -18.45
C ARG A 165 -5.19 -9.76 -18.92
N ASP A 166 -5.67 -8.54 -18.74
CA ASP A 166 -5.03 -7.36 -19.31
C ASP A 166 -3.68 -7.02 -18.66
N TRP A 167 -3.40 -7.59 -17.49
CA TRP A 167 -2.12 -7.51 -16.79
C TRP A 167 -1.02 -8.40 -17.38
N ILE A 168 -1.32 -9.27 -18.36
CA ILE A 168 -0.32 -10.14 -19.00
C ILE A 168 0.25 -9.43 -20.23
N PHE A 169 1.44 -8.83 -20.09
CA PHE A 169 2.07 -8.10 -21.17
C PHE A 169 3.01 -8.95 -22.03
N ASN A 170 3.01 -8.67 -23.33
CA ASN A 170 4.07 -9.13 -24.23
C ASN A 170 5.19 -8.08 -24.31
N PRO A 171 6.43 -8.37 -23.88
CA PRO A 171 7.54 -7.41 -23.88
C PRO A 171 7.93 -6.87 -25.25
N ALA A 172 7.49 -7.51 -26.34
CA ALA A 172 7.72 -7.03 -27.71
C ALA A 172 6.80 -5.86 -28.06
N ASN A 173 5.55 -5.89 -27.60
CA ASN A 173 4.53 -4.89 -27.94
C ASN A 173 4.33 -3.85 -26.83
N THR A 174 4.74 -4.18 -25.61
CA THR A 174 4.52 -3.39 -24.39
C THR A 174 5.82 -3.28 -23.60
N PRO A 175 6.79 -2.45 -24.05
CA PRO A 175 8.12 -2.36 -23.43
C PRO A 175 8.11 -1.82 -22.01
N ILE A 176 7.01 -1.17 -21.58
CA ILE A 176 6.82 -0.66 -20.21
C ILE A 176 7.06 -1.75 -19.14
N ILE A 177 6.78 -3.03 -19.46
CA ILE A 177 7.04 -4.13 -18.52
C ILE A 177 8.54 -4.27 -18.19
N LYS A 178 9.42 -3.93 -19.12
CA LYS A 178 10.87 -3.94 -18.89
C LYS A 178 11.32 -2.78 -18.01
N ALA A 179 10.52 -1.71 -17.95
CA ALA A 179 10.74 -0.55 -17.10
C ALA A 179 10.11 -0.69 -15.70
N LEU A 180 9.21 -1.66 -15.49
CA LEU A 180 8.56 -1.95 -14.20
C LEU A 180 8.79 -3.43 -13.85
N PRO A 181 10.03 -3.82 -13.51
CA PRO A 181 10.34 -5.21 -13.22
C PRO A 181 9.67 -5.70 -11.94
N GLU A 182 9.49 -7.01 -11.83
CA GLU A 182 8.91 -7.65 -10.64
C GLU A 182 9.64 -7.28 -9.35
N LEU A 183 10.98 -7.26 -9.36
CA LEU A 183 11.81 -6.90 -8.20
C LEU A 183 11.51 -5.48 -7.66
N PHE A 184 11.09 -4.56 -8.53
CA PHE A 184 10.65 -3.23 -8.10
C PHE A 184 9.35 -3.34 -7.28
N PHE A 185 8.37 -4.13 -7.75
CA PHE A 185 7.13 -4.36 -7.02
C PHE A 185 7.34 -5.15 -5.71
N GLU A 186 8.28 -6.09 -5.69
CA GLU A 186 8.68 -6.77 -4.45
C GLU A 186 9.23 -5.77 -3.43
N THR A 187 10.05 -4.82 -3.88
CA THR A 187 10.60 -3.79 -3.01
C THR A 187 9.53 -2.83 -2.51
N CYS A 188 8.56 -2.43 -3.37
CA CYS A 188 7.40 -1.66 -2.94
C CYS A 188 6.58 -2.42 -1.88
N PHE A 189 6.38 -3.73 -2.06
CA PHE A 189 5.69 -4.56 -1.05
C PHE A 189 6.43 -4.54 0.28
N ILE A 190 7.76 -4.69 0.28
CA ILE A 190 8.59 -4.59 1.48
C ILE A 190 8.50 -3.19 2.11
N GLU A 191 8.53 -2.12 1.31
CA GLU A 191 8.39 -0.74 1.80
C GLU A 191 7.06 -0.54 2.54
N ILE A 192 5.95 -1.02 1.97
CA ILE A 192 4.62 -0.99 2.61
C ILE A 192 4.66 -1.67 3.98
N VAL A 193 5.25 -2.87 4.05
CA VAL A 193 5.35 -3.63 5.31
C VAL A 193 6.19 -2.87 6.35
N VAL A 194 7.35 -2.35 5.94
CA VAL A 194 8.24 -1.60 6.85
C VAL A 194 7.56 -0.36 7.40
N ILE A 195 6.87 0.42 6.56
CA ILE A 195 6.13 1.62 7.00
C ILE A 195 4.99 1.21 7.93
N PHE A 196 4.21 0.19 7.56
CA PHE A 196 3.11 -0.31 8.36
C PHE A 196 3.58 -0.72 9.77
N GLU A 197 4.63 -1.54 9.84
CA GLU A 197 5.20 -2.02 11.10
C GLU A 197 5.78 -0.89 11.94
N LEU A 198 6.45 0.09 11.32
CA LEU A 198 6.99 1.25 12.02
C LEU A 198 5.88 2.09 12.66
N VAL A 199 4.80 2.36 11.94
CA VAL A 199 3.65 3.13 12.46
C VAL A 199 2.93 2.36 13.56
N MET A 200 2.69 1.06 13.38
CA MET A 200 2.07 0.22 14.39
C MET A 200 2.93 0.08 15.66
N TYR A 201 4.25 -0.08 15.50
CA TYR A 201 5.19 -0.17 16.61
C TYR A 201 5.22 1.13 17.42
N THR A 202 5.31 2.28 16.76
CA THR A 202 5.32 3.59 17.42
C THR A 202 4.01 3.85 18.16
N PHE A 203 2.87 3.49 17.57
CA PHE A 203 1.56 3.57 18.24
C PHE A 203 1.50 2.67 19.49
N ASN A 204 1.94 1.42 19.37
CA ASN A 204 1.99 0.47 20.50
C ASN A 204 2.91 0.96 21.63
N TRP A 205 4.09 1.48 21.29
CA TRP A 205 5.03 2.06 22.24
C TRP A 205 4.41 3.24 22.99
N PHE A 206 3.72 4.12 22.27
CA PHE A 206 3.02 5.27 22.85
C PHE A 206 1.92 4.84 23.84
N LEU A 207 1.08 3.87 23.45
CA LEU A 207 0.04 3.32 24.33
C LEU A 207 0.61 2.67 25.59
N LYS A 208 1.69 1.89 25.45
CA LYS A 208 2.36 1.23 26.59
C LYS A 208 2.94 2.24 27.57
N ASN A 209 3.52 3.33 27.09
CA ASN A 209 4.07 4.37 27.96
C ASN A 209 2.99 5.18 28.67
N ARG A 210 1.82 5.36 28.06
CA ARG A 210 0.68 5.99 28.72
C ARG A 210 0.14 5.12 29.85
N LEU A 211 -0.05 3.82 29.59
CA LEU A 211 -0.48 2.84 30.60
C LEU A 211 0.48 2.70 31.80
N ARG A 212 1.76 3.06 31.64
CA ARG A 212 2.74 3.07 32.74
C ARG A 212 2.67 4.34 33.61
N ARG A 213 2.03 5.40 33.12
CA ARG A 213 1.91 6.70 33.81
C ARG A 213 0.59 6.85 34.57
N GLU A 214 -0.38 5.98 34.28
CA GLU A 214 -1.64 5.82 35.03
C GLU A 214 -1.46 4.77 36.12
#